data_AF-A0A9J7EHE8-F1
#
_entry.id   AF-A0A9J7EHE8-F1
#
_cell.length_a   1.000
_cell.length_b   1.000
_cell.length_c   1.000
_cell.angle_alpha   90.00
_cell.angle_beta   90.00
_cell.angle_gamma   90.00
#
_symmetry.space_group_name_H-M   'P 1'
#
loop_
_entity.id
_entity.type
_entity.pdbx_description
1 polymer ?
#
loop_
_entity_poly.entity_id
_entity_poly.type
_entity_poly.pdbx_seq_one_letter_code
_entity_poly.pdbx_strand_id
1 'polypeptide(L)'
;MEGGFVKADNTNLPRVSALMIGKFFAANPDFCSAELRNVKTLISGRESYGDDAIGYVQLRREQSTCIVKCTVCPEHRVRCKAYAATLVVNEEEEVVTSVKCHDCPASEGGCKHAVAFLMWLHRRSEEPPCTSIECYWRKSNLSKVGTSIKILTARDMAKRKPKEFEEEPQLMIEFVEECKKRKINTCQILKHETEYPGGLGTVLSMHSLIINHCDENC
;
A
#
# COMPACT_ATOMS: atom_id res chain seq x y z
N MET A 1 12.03 3.43 -33.56
CA MET A 1 11.04 4.28 -32.87
C MET A 1 9.74 4.13 -33.64
N GLU A 2 8.64 3.87 -32.95
CA GLU A 2 7.34 3.71 -33.62
C GLU A 2 6.79 5.07 -34.08
N GLY A 3 5.97 5.09 -35.14
CA GLY A 3 5.36 6.32 -35.65
C GLY A 3 4.49 7.00 -34.59
N GLY A 4 4.73 8.29 -34.35
CA GLY A 4 4.02 9.10 -33.35
C GLY A 4 4.53 8.95 -31.91
N PHE A 5 5.59 8.17 -31.68
CA PHE A 5 6.27 8.10 -30.39
C PHE A 5 7.50 9.00 -30.39
N VAL A 6 7.76 9.68 -29.27
CA VAL A 6 8.94 10.48 -29.02
C VAL A 6 9.87 9.77 -28.05
N LYS A 7 11.17 10.07 -28.11
CA LYS A 7 12.15 9.57 -27.15
C LYS A 7 11.83 10.10 -25.75
N ALA A 8 11.81 9.21 -24.75
CA ALA A 8 11.64 9.64 -23.38
C ALA A 8 12.89 10.34 -22.83
N ASP A 9 12.69 11.39 -22.06
CA ASP A 9 13.67 12.16 -21.30
C ASP A 9 13.09 12.55 -19.94
N ASN A 10 13.92 13.09 -19.04
CA ASN A 10 13.47 13.44 -17.69
C ASN A 10 12.41 14.57 -17.66
N THR A 11 12.18 15.26 -18.79
CA THR A 11 11.22 16.38 -18.88
C THR A 11 9.85 15.95 -19.40
N ASN A 12 9.76 14.80 -20.08
CA ASN A 12 8.56 14.36 -20.77
C ASN A 12 7.91 13.11 -20.18
N LEU A 13 8.52 12.48 -19.18
CA LEU A 13 7.92 11.33 -18.48
C LEU A 13 6.63 11.73 -17.74
N PRO A 14 5.60 10.85 -17.76
CA PRO A 14 4.41 11.06 -16.93
C PRO A 14 4.78 10.92 -15.45
N ARG A 15 4.12 11.73 -14.60
CA ARG A 15 4.28 11.64 -13.16
C ARG A 15 3.57 10.39 -12.64
N VAL A 16 4.29 9.53 -11.92
CA VAL A 16 3.70 8.34 -11.29
C VAL A 16 3.97 8.42 -9.79
N SER A 17 2.93 8.62 -8.98
CA SER A 17 3.07 8.69 -7.52
C SER A 17 2.98 7.31 -6.86
N ALA A 18 3.53 7.19 -5.66
CA ALA A 18 3.43 5.97 -4.85
C ALA A 18 1.96 5.55 -4.60
N LEU A 19 1.03 6.51 -4.53
CA LEU A 19 -0.40 6.23 -4.38
C LEU A 19 -0.98 5.60 -5.65
N MET A 20 -0.56 6.04 -6.85
CA MET A 20 -0.99 5.42 -8.12
C MET A 20 -0.54 3.97 -8.18
N ILE A 21 0.71 3.70 -7.78
CA ILE A 21 1.26 2.34 -7.71
C ILE A 21 0.47 1.47 -6.73
N GLY A 22 0.19 2.01 -5.53
CA GLY A 22 -0.61 1.30 -4.53
C GLY A 22 -2.01 0.95 -5.02
N LYS A 23 -2.71 1.91 -5.65
CA LYS A 23 -4.02 1.69 -6.28
C LYS A 23 -3.95 0.64 -7.39
N PHE A 24 -2.93 0.72 -8.25
CA PHE A 24 -2.73 -0.23 -9.34
C PHE A 24 -2.56 -1.66 -8.81
N PHE A 25 -1.65 -1.88 -7.85
CA PHE A 25 -1.45 -3.22 -7.30
C PHE A 25 -2.67 -3.74 -6.53
N ALA A 26 -3.43 -2.87 -5.86
CA ALA A 26 -4.65 -3.25 -5.15
C ALA A 26 -5.80 -3.63 -6.09
N ALA A 27 -5.90 -2.98 -7.26
CA ALA A 27 -6.98 -3.22 -8.23
C ALA A 27 -6.67 -4.36 -9.21
N ASN A 28 -5.40 -4.72 -9.42
CA ASN A 28 -5.02 -5.71 -10.42
C ASN A 28 -4.86 -7.11 -9.80
N PRO A 29 -5.73 -8.09 -10.18
CA PRO A 29 -5.68 -9.44 -9.62
C PRO A 29 -4.36 -10.18 -9.93
N ASP A 30 -3.75 -9.89 -11.08
CA ASP A 30 -2.46 -10.45 -11.54
C ASP A 30 -1.31 -10.22 -10.56
N PHE A 31 -1.42 -9.19 -9.70
CA PHE A 31 -0.43 -8.84 -8.68
C PHE A 31 -0.93 -9.07 -7.25
N CYS A 32 -2.21 -9.44 -7.08
CA CYS A 32 -2.85 -9.67 -5.77
C CYS A 32 -2.81 -11.12 -5.28
N SER A 33 -2.26 -12.04 -6.08
CA SER A 33 -2.03 -13.44 -5.67
C SER A 33 -1.19 -13.54 -4.39
N ALA A 34 -1.61 -14.41 -3.47
CA ALA A 34 -0.98 -14.61 -2.17
C ALA A 34 0.48 -15.07 -2.27
N GLU A 35 0.87 -15.75 -3.35
CA GLU A 35 2.24 -16.24 -3.58
C GLU A 35 3.16 -15.15 -4.16
N LEU A 36 2.58 -14.14 -4.80
CA LEU A 36 3.29 -13.00 -5.40
C LEU A 36 3.35 -11.81 -4.46
N ARG A 37 2.61 -11.86 -3.35
CA ARG A 37 2.49 -10.77 -2.38
C ARG A 37 3.86 -10.47 -1.77
N ASN A 38 4.32 -9.26 -2.03
CA ASN A 38 5.52 -8.61 -1.49
C ASN A 38 6.88 -9.08 -2.04
N VAL A 39 7.21 -10.38 -2.12
CA VAL A 39 8.62 -10.76 -2.39
C VAL A 39 9.06 -10.45 -3.84
N LYS A 40 8.26 -10.87 -4.84
CA LYS A 40 8.61 -10.65 -6.25
C LYS A 40 8.51 -9.19 -6.64
N THR A 41 7.53 -8.47 -6.10
CA THR A 41 7.36 -7.03 -6.33
C THR A 41 8.52 -6.22 -5.73
N LEU A 42 8.93 -6.55 -4.50
CA LEU A 42 10.04 -5.88 -3.83
C LEU A 42 11.39 -6.15 -4.50
N ILE A 43 11.65 -7.37 -4.98
CA ILE A 43 12.90 -7.71 -5.67
C ILE A 43 12.95 -7.06 -7.05
N SER A 44 11.86 -7.15 -7.82
CA SER A 44 11.82 -6.62 -9.19
C SER A 44 11.75 -5.08 -9.22
N GLY A 45 11.27 -4.47 -8.14
CA GLY A 45 11.20 -3.01 -7.98
C GLY A 45 12.52 -2.35 -7.58
N ARG A 46 13.59 -3.12 -7.28
CA ARG A 46 14.89 -2.55 -6.86
C ARG A 46 15.50 -1.71 -7.96
N GLU A 47 16.13 -0.60 -7.56
CA GLU A 47 16.89 0.28 -8.44
C GLU A 47 18.01 -0.48 -9.17
N SER A 48 18.77 -1.30 -8.43
CA SER A 48 19.87 -2.12 -8.96
C SER A 48 19.47 -3.15 -10.04
N TYR A 49 18.18 -3.40 -10.25
CA TYR A 49 17.70 -4.30 -11.29
C TYR A 49 16.91 -3.52 -12.35
N GLY A 50 15.95 -2.69 -11.90
CA GLY A 50 15.09 -1.95 -12.82
C GLY A 50 15.86 -0.95 -13.67
N ASP A 51 16.91 -0.33 -13.17
CA ASP A 51 17.63 0.70 -13.91
C ASP A 51 18.59 0.10 -14.95
N ASP A 52 19.17 -1.07 -14.65
CA ASP A 52 20.05 -1.78 -15.58
C ASP A 52 19.28 -2.59 -16.64
N ALA A 53 18.06 -3.03 -16.32
CA ALA A 53 17.26 -3.88 -17.20
C ALA A 53 16.43 -3.08 -18.22
N ILE A 54 16.08 -1.83 -17.94
CA ILE A 54 15.21 -1.02 -18.81
C ILE A 54 16.05 -0.25 -19.83
N GLY A 55 15.78 -0.50 -21.11
CA GLY A 55 16.42 0.17 -22.25
C GLY A 55 15.40 0.80 -23.19
N TYR A 56 15.87 1.72 -24.04
CA TYR A 56 15.11 2.39 -25.12
C TYR A 56 13.65 2.69 -24.78
N VAL A 57 13.43 3.79 -24.06
CA VAL A 57 12.10 4.24 -23.66
C VAL A 57 11.57 5.28 -24.64
N GLN A 58 10.33 5.09 -25.07
CA GLN A 58 9.61 5.99 -25.97
C GLN A 58 8.20 6.21 -25.41
N LEU A 59 7.63 7.39 -25.63
CA LEU A 59 6.29 7.71 -25.15
C LEU A 59 5.46 8.44 -26.20
N ARG A 60 4.15 8.35 -26.06
CA ARG A 60 3.16 9.08 -26.86
C ARG A 60 2.04 9.55 -25.94
N ARG A 61 1.68 10.83 -26.03
CA ARG A 61 0.53 11.39 -25.32
C ARG A 61 -0.66 11.44 -26.27
N GLU A 62 -1.78 10.89 -25.82
CA GLU A 62 -3.07 10.92 -26.50
C GLU A 62 -4.09 11.55 -25.54
N GLN A 63 -4.43 12.81 -25.79
CA GLN A 63 -5.35 13.57 -24.93
C GLN A 63 -4.89 13.56 -23.47
N SER A 64 -5.58 12.80 -22.61
CA SER A 64 -5.31 12.66 -21.17
C SER A 64 -4.47 11.42 -20.81
N THR A 65 -4.15 10.58 -21.80
CA THR A 65 -3.45 9.31 -21.58
C THR A 65 -2.05 9.33 -22.16
N CYS A 66 -1.07 8.93 -21.35
CA CYS A 66 0.32 8.76 -21.75
C CYS A 66 0.66 7.28 -21.90
N ILE A 67 1.05 6.89 -23.11
CA ILE A 67 1.48 5.54 -23.46
C ILE A 67 2.99 5.52 -23.49
N VAL A 68 3.61 4.82 -22.54
CA VAL A 68 5.06 4.64 -22.43
C VAL A 68 5.41 3.21 -22.85
N LYS A 69 6.38 3.07 -23.75
CA LYS A 69 6.92 1.78 -24.19
C LYS A 69 8.40 1.70 -23.88
N CYS A 70 8.87 0.52 -23.53
CA CYS A 70 10.29 0.28 -23.30
C CYS A 70 10.72 -1.11 -23.78
N THR A 71 12.03 -1.31 -23.83
CA THR A 71 12.65 -2.62 -23.97
C THR A 71 13.20 -3.08 -22.62
N VAL A 72 13.03 -4.35 -22.28
CA VAL A 72 13.46 -4.94 -21.02
C VAL A 72 14.41 -6.10 -21.29
N CYS A 73 15.63 -5.99 -20.78
CA CYS A 73 16.65 -7.01 -20.92
C CYS A 73 16.35 -8.22 -20.01
N PRO A 74 16.34 -9.46 -20.55
CA PRO A 74 16.17 -10.67 -19.75
C PRO A 74 17.39 -10.96 -18.87
N GLU A 75 17.20 -11.02 -17.55
CA GLU A 75 18.25 -11.29 -16.56
C GLU A 75 19.02 -12.60 -16.82
N HIS A 76 18.30 -13.71 -17.01
CA HIS A 76 18.93 -15.04 -17.13
C HIS A 76 19.46 -15.34 -18.54
N ARG A 77 19.32 -14.41 -19.50
CA ARG A 77 19.75 -14.59 -20.89
C ARG A 77 20.08 -13.25 -21.56
N VAL A 78 21.04 -12.50 -21.02
CA VAL A 78 21.38 -11.13 -21.49
C VAL A 78 21.72 -10.99 -22.98
N ARG A 79 22.03 -12.09 -23.70
CA ARG A 79 22.24 -12.11 -25.16
C ARG A 79 20.97 -12.39 -25.98
N CYS A 80 19.86 -12.71 -25.34
CA CYS A 80 18.58 -12.93 -26.01
C CYS A 80 17.90 -11.61 -26.36
N LYS A 81 16.93 -11.70 -27.27
CA LYS A 81 16.07 -10.58 -27.66
C LYS A 81 15.41 -9.98 -26.40
N ALA A 82 15.50 -8.66 -26.26
CA ALA A 82 14.83 -7.92 -25.20
C ALA A 82 13.30 -8.05 -25.33
N TYR A 83 12.60 -8.09 -24.20
CA TYR A 83 11.14 -8.05 -24.16
C TYR A 83 10.66 -6.63 -24.40
N ALA A 84 9.49 -6.46 -25.00
CA ALA A 84 8.84 -5.16 -25.05
C ALA A 84 7.86 -5.03 -23.87
N ALA A 85 7.75 -3.84 -23.28
CA ALA A 85 6.71 -3.55 -22.32
C ALA A 85 5.98 -2.25 -22.66
N THR A 86 4.70 -2.17 -22.30
CA THR A 86 3.83 -1.02 -22.51
C THR A 86 3.14 -0.69 -21.22
N LEU A 87 3.21 0.58 -20.83
CA LEU A 87 2.61 1.13 -19.64
C LEU A 87 1.73 2.30 -20.07
N VAL A 88 0.51 2.35 -19.55
CA VAL A 88 -0.48 3.37 -19.87
C VAL A 88 -0.86 4.09 -18.58
N VAL A 89 -0.65 5.41 -18.55
CA VAL A 89 -1.01 6.29 -17.42
C VAL A 89 -2.07 7.27 -17.89
N ASN A 90 -3.15 7.42 -17.13
CA ASN A 90 -4.05 8.56 -17.26
C ASN A 90 -3.51 9.70 -16.39
N GLU A 91 -3.06 10.78 -17.03
CA GLU A 91 -2.46 11.95 -16.36
C GLU A 91 -3.51 12.83 -15.67
N GLU A 92 -4.77 12.85 -16.12
CA GLU A 92 -5.85 13.64 -15.50
C GLU A 92 -6.38 12.99 -14.23
N GLU A 93 -6.64 11.68 -14.28
CA GLU A 93 -7.19 10.92 -13.14
C GLU A 93 -6.10 10.47 -12.16
N GLU A 94 -4.82 10.68 -12.49
CA GLU A 94 -3.68 10.19 -11.71
C GLU A 94 -3.77 8.67 -11.44
N VAL A 95 -4.04 7.89 -12.49
CA VAL A 95 -4.21 6.43 -12.42
C VAL A 95 -3.36 5.72 -13.46
N VAL A 96 -2.61 4.71 -13.02
CA VAL A 96 -1.97 3.74 -13.93
C VAL A 96 -3.05 2.79 -14.43
N THR A 97 -3.37 2.86 -15.73
CA THR A 97 -4.43 2.07 -16.34
C THR A 97 -4.00 0.64 -16.58
N SER A 98 -2.80 0.44 -17.13
CA SER A 98 -2.28 -0.92 -17.39
C SER A 98 -0.77 -0.95 -17.53
N VAL A 99 -0.20 -2.11 -17.19
CA VAL A 99 1.21 -2.44 -17.43
C VAL A 99 1.26 -3.83 -18.06
N LYS A 100 1.69 -3.90 -19.32
CA LYS A 100 1.74 -5.14 -20.09
C LYS A 100 3.17 -5.41 -20.55
N CYS A 101 3.65 -6.62 -20.31
CA CYS A 101 4.89 -7.11 -20.90
C CYS A 101 4.56 -8.05 -22.04
N HIS A 102 5.14 -7.79 -23.20
CA HIS A 102 4.99 -8.60 -24.41
C HIS A 102 6.10 -9.63 -24.50
N ASP A 103 5.77 -10.80 -25.05
CA ASP A 103 6.68 -11.91 -25.30
C ASP A 103 7.26 -12.58 -24.03
N CYS A 104 6.71 -12.31 -22.84
CA CYS A 104 7.13 -12.95 -21.59
C CYS A 104 6.18 -14.09 -21.21
N PRO A 105 6.67 -15.32 -20.92
CA PRO A 105 5.82 -16.44 -20.51
C PRO A 105 4.97 -16.20 -19.26
N ALA A 106 5.36 -15.22 -18.43
CA ALA A 106 4.66 -14.87 -17.19
C ALA A 106 3.85 -13.57 -17.31
N SER A 107 3.56 -13.09 -18.53
CA SER A 107 2.86 -11.81 -18.76
C SER A 107 1.45 -11.79 -18.17
N GLU A 108 0.75 -12.93 -18.16
CA GLU A 108 -0.63 -13.06 -17.67
C GLU A 108 -0.75 -13.13 -16.14
N GLY A 109 0.36 -13.27 -15.41
CA GLY A 109 0.37 -13.48 -13.95
C GLY A 109 1.32 -12.54 -13.21
N GLY A 110 1.45 -11.30 -13.65
CA GLY A 110 2.35 -10.32 -13.02
C GLY A 110 3.82 -10.69 -13.20
N CYS A 111 4.36 -10.38 -14.39
CA CYS A 111 5.77 -10.65 -14.68
C CYS A 111 6.70 -9.65 -13.95
N LYS A 112 7.95 -10.07 -13.71
CA LYS A 112 8.97 -9.19 -13.09
C LYS A 112 9.27 -7.95 -13.92
N HIS A 113 9.15 -8.04 -15.25
CA HIS A 113 9.44 -6.95 -16.18
C HIS A 113 8.42 -5.83 -16.07
N ALA A 114 7.13 -6.16 -15.92
CA ALA A 114 6.06 -5.18 -15.73
C ALA A 114 6.26 -4.40 -14.44
N VAL A 115 6.56 -5.09 -13.34
CA VAL A 115 6.86 -4.43 -12.05
C VAL A 115 8.11 -3.57 -12.14
N ALA A 116 9.20 -4.09 -12.71
CA ALA A 116 10.44 -3.34 -12.86
C ALA A 116 10.23 -2.06 -13.67
N PHE A 117 9.46 -2.14 -14.76
CA PHE A 117 9.16 -0.97 -15.59
C PHE A 117 8.29 0.07 -14.86
N LEU A 118 7.24 -0.35 -14.15
CA LEU A 118 6.40 0.55 -13.37
C LEU A 118 7.20 1.27 -12.27
N MET A 119 8.02 0.53 -11.54
CA MET A 119 8.86 1.08 -10.47
C MET A 119 9.98 1.97 -11.00
N TRP A 120 10.56 1.62 -12.15
CA TRP A 120 11.52 2.47 -12.86
C TRP A 120 10.89 3.81 -13.24
N LEU A 121 9.69 3.80 -13.83
CA LEU A 121 9.00 5.02 -14.24
C LEU A 121 8.69 5.92 -13.04
N HIS A 122 8.22 5.35 -11.94
CA HIS A 122 8.01 6.08 -10.69
C HIS A 122 9.27 6.76 -10.18
N ARG A 123 10.39 6.04 -10.07
CA ARG A 123 11.68 6.62 -9.65
C ARG A 123 12.10 7.77 -10.55
N ARG A 124 12.08 7.57 -11.87
CA ARG A 124 12.49 8.60 -12.84
C ARG A 124 11.57 9.82 -12.85
N SER A 125 10.29 9.64 -12.52
CA SER A 125 9.35 10.75 -12.38
C SER A 125 9.50 11.54 -11.07
N GLU A 126 10.14 10.95 -10.06
CA GLU A 126 10.40 11.57 -8.76
C GLU A 126 11.86 12.02 -8.57
N GLU A 127 12.74 11.75 -9.55
CA GLU A 127 14.11 12.24 -9.54
C GLU A 127 14.12 13.76 -9.40
N PRO A 128 14.84 14.31 -8.42
CA PRO A 128 14.85 15.74 -8.22
C PRO A 128 15.56 16.40 -9.41
N PRO A 129 15.18 17.63 -9.79
CA PRO A 129 15.78 18.33 -10.92
C PRO A 129 17.31 18.39 -10.79
N CYS A 130 18.05 18.43 -11.91
CA CYS A 130 19.51 18.53 -11.90
C CYS A 130 20.05 19.80 -11.21
N THR A 131 19.18 20.79 -10.95
CA THR A 131 19.47 22.02 -10.20
C THR A 131 19.11 21.92 -8.71
N SER A 132 18.61 20.78 -8.24
CA SER A 132 18.26 20.60 -6.84
C SER A 132 19.52 20.51 -5.97
N ILE A 133 19.52 21.20 -4.84
CA ILE A 133 20.63 21.18 -3.88
C ILE A 133 20.36 20.03 -2.90
N GLU A 134 21.21 19.01 -2.91
CA GLU A 134 21.14 17.92 -1.94
C GLU A 134 21.53 18.43 -0.53
N CYS A 135 20.61 18.31 0.42
CA CYS A 135 20.90 18.58 1.83
C CYS A 135 21.53 17.35 2.49
N TYR A 136 22.84 17.40 2.75
CA TYR A 136 23.58 16.35 3.43
C TYR A 136 23.52 16.44 4.97
N TRP A 137 22.97 17.53 5.51
CA TRP A 137 22.73 17.69 6.95
C TRP A 137 21.47 16.92 7.38
N ARG A 138 21.56 15.59 7.34
CA ARG A 138 20.48 14.67 7.71
C ARG A 138 21.04 13.48 8.49
N LYS A 139 20.25 12.91 9.41
CA LYS A 139 20.63 11.67 10.10
C LYS A 139 20.78 10.53 9.08
N SER A 140 21.78 9.68 9.26
CA SER A 140 22.02 8.55 8.37
C SER A 140 20.83 7.57 8.39
N ASN A 141 20.45 7.00 7.25
CA ASN A 141 19.35 6.03 7.22
C ASN A 141 19.65 4.78 8.06
N LEU A 142 20.92 4.37 8.12
CA LEU A 142 21.38 3.26 8.96
C LEU A 142 21.24 3.55 10.46
N SER A 143 21.21 4.82 10.90
CA SER A 143 20.95 5.14 12.31
C SER A 143 19.55 4.73 12.80
N LYS A 144 18.62 4.42 11.88
CA LYS A 144 17.29 3.86 12.18
C LYS A 144 17.32 2.34 12.35
N VAL A 145 18.34 1.66 11.83
CA VAL A 145 18.48 0.21 11.94
C VAL A 145 18.99 -0.11 13.35
N GLY A 146 18.10 -0.55 14.23
CA GLY A 146 18.40 -0.85 15.64
C GLY A 146 17.49 -0.13 16.64
N THR A 147 16.73 0.89 16.22
CA THR A 147 15.64 1.43 17.04
C THR A 147 14.49 0.42 17.02
N SER A 148 14.41 -0.42 18.05
CA SER A 148 13.44 -1.52 18.20
C SER A 148 12.00 -1.07 18.48
N ILE A 149 11.65 0.20 18.21
CA ILE A 149 10.30 0.71 18.45
C ILE A 149 9.41 0.29 17.28
N LYS A 150 9.07 -1.00 17.24
CA LYS A 150 8.09 -1.58 16.31
C LYS A 150 6.66 -1.16 16.68
N ILE A 151 6.43 -0.87 17.97
CA ILE A 151 5.14 -0.49 18.53
C ILE A 151 5.43 0.63 19.52
N LEU A 152 4.86 1.80 19.26
CA LEU A 152 4.93 2.95 20.16
C LEU A 152 3.61 2.93 20.93
N THR A 153 3.65 2.58 22.22
CA THR A 153 2.41 2.54 23.01
C THR A 153 1.97 3.98 23.32
N ALA A 154 0.68 4.20 23.52
CA ALA A 154 0.17 5.53 23.89
C ALA A 154 0.82 6.07 25.19
N ARG A 155 1.31 5.17 26.05
CA ARG A 155 2.11 5.52 27.24
C ARG A 155 3.48 6.10 26.89
N ASP A 156 4.13 5.58 25.84
CA ASP A 156 5.44 6.06 25.38
C ASP A 156 5.36 7.40 24.64
N MET A 157 4.18 7.75 24.11
CA MET A 157 3.92 9.06 23.48
C MET A 157 3.68 10.18 24.51
N ALA A 158 3.18 9.82 25.70
CA ALA A 158 2.79 10.79 26.71
C ALA A 158 3.96 11.10 27.65
N LYS A 159 4.38 12.38 27.72
CA LYS A 159 5.36 12.86 28.72
C LYS A 159 4.81 12.86 30.16
N ARG A 160 3.51 12.64 30.32
CA ARG A 160 2.80 12.66 31.61
C ARG A 160 2.37 11.25 31.95
N LYS A 161 2.56 10.84 33.21
CA LYS A 161 1.96 9.60 33.72
C LYS A 161 0.44 9.66 33.50
N PRO A 162 -0.19 8.61 32.94
CA PRO A 162 -1.64 8.52 32.87
C PRO A 162 -2.21 8.74 34.28
N LYS A 163 -3.26 9.56 34.40
CA LYS A 163 -4.05 9.55 35.64
C LYS A 163 -4.71 8.19 35.73
N GLU A 164 -4.39 7.44 36.78
CA GLU A 164 -5.19 6.29 37.17
C GLU A 164 -6.53 6.85 37.66
N PHE A 165 -7.60 6.48 36.96
CA PHE A 165 -8.95 6.72 37.42
C PHE A 165 -9.36 5.50 38.23
N GLU A 166 -9.89 5.71 39.43
CA GLU A 166 -10.55 4.64 40.15
C GLU A 166 -11.82 4.26 39.37
N GLU A 167 -12.08 2.96 39.27
CA GLU A 167 -13.30 2.47 38.61
C GLU A 167 -14.49 2.88 39.49
N GLU A 168 -15.26 3.88 39.04
CA GLU A 168 -16.53 4.28 39.66
C GLU A 168 -17.69 3.55 38.96
N PRO A 169 -18.15 2.39 39.47
CA PRO A 169 -19.22 1.62 38.84
C PRO A 169 -20.58 2.34 38.88
N GLN A 170 -20.73 3.35 39.75
CA GLN A 170 -21.98 4.11 39.92
C GLN A 170 -22.46 4.78 38.63
N LEU A 171 -21.55 5.35 37.83
CA LEU A 171 -21.92 5.98 36.56
C LEU A 171 -22.57 4.99 35.60
N MET A 172 -22.03 3.77 35.51
CA MET A 172 -22.55 2.74 34.62
C MET A 172 -23.91 2.21 35.10
N ILE A 173 -24.08 2.04 36.41
CA ILE A 173 -25.35 1.62 37.00
C ILE A 173 -26.44 2.67 36.75
N GLU A 174 -26.17 3.94 37.04
CA GLU A 174 -27.09 5.05 36.80
C GLU A 174 -27.45 5.19 35.32
N PHE A 175 -26.46 5.02 34.43
CA PHE A 175 -26.66 5.05 32.98
C PHE A 175 -27.60 3.92 32.51
N VAL A 176 -27.41 2.69 32.98
CA VAL A 176 -28.24 1.54 32.64
C VAL A 176 -29.67 1.74 33.16
N GLU A 177 -29.85 2.24 34.38
CA GLU A 177 -31.17 2.55 34.95
C GLU A 177 -31.91 3.62 34.13
N GLU A 178 -31.22 4.69 33.74
CA GLU A 178 -31.81 5.76 32.93
C GLU A 178 -32.18 5.27 31.52
N CYS A 179 -31.38 4.36 30.95
CA CYS A 179 -31.71 3.69 29.70
C CYS A 179 -32.96 2.80 29.83
N LYS A 180 -33.08 2.03 30.92
CA LYS A 180 -34.27 1.22 31.23
C LYS A 180 -35.52 2.11 31.33
N LYS A 181 -35.44 3.25 32.02
CA LYS A 181 -36.55 4.22 32.13
C LYS A 181 -36.98 4.78 30.77
N ARG A 182 -36.01 5.10 29.90
CA ARG A 182 -36.25 5.73 28.58
C ARG A 182 -36.50 4.73 27.45
N LYS A 183 -36.43 3.41 27.72
CA LYS A 183 -36.60 2.31 26.75
C LYS A 183 -35.65 2.41 25.55
N ILE A 184 -34.41 2.82 25.78
CA ILE A 184 -33.41 2.97 24.73
C ILE A 184 -32.85 1.58 24.37
N ASN A 185 -32.92 1.17 23.11
CA ASN A 185 -32.44 -0.14 22.64
C ASN A 185 -31.37 -0.04 21.54
N THR A 186 -30.98 1.17 21.15
CA THR A 186 -30.03 1.45 20.06
C THR A 186 -28.57 1.56 20.51
N CYS A 187 -28.32 1.64 21.83
CA CYS A 187 -26.97 1.79 22.36
C CYS A 187 -26.20 0.46 22.35
N GLN A 188 -24.97 0.46 21.83
CA GLN A 188 -24.13 -0.74 21.78
C GLN A 188 -23.71 -1.23 23.17
N ILE A 189 -23.55 -0.31 24.14
CA ILE A 189 -23.17 -0.64 25.53
C ILE A 189 -24.23 -1.56 26.17
N LEU A 190 -25.51 -1.26 25.96
CA LEU A 190 -26.63 -2.05 26.53
C LEU A 190 -26.70 -3.48 25.99
N LYS A 191 -25.99 -3.79 24.90
CA LYS A 191 -25.97 -5.14 24.34
C LYS A 191 -25.03 -6.08 25.09
N HIS A 192 -24.13 -5.54 25.90
CA HIS A 192 -23.23 -6.31 26.77
C HIS A 192 -23.82 -6.50 28.17
N GLU A 193 -24.95 -5.84 28.47
CA GLU A 193 -25.64 -5.95 29.75
C GLU A 193 -26.60 -7.15 29.74
N THR A 194 -26.36 -8.14 30.61
CA THR A 194 -27.10 -9.41 30.63
C THR A 194 -28.55 -9.27 31.09
N GLU A 195 -28.86 -8.27 31.91
CA GLU A 195 -30.19 -8.06 32.51
C GLU A 195 -31.10 -7.09 31.73
N TYR A 196 -30.70 -6.61 30.54
CA TYR A 196 -31.50 -5.66 29.78
C TYR A 196 -32.56 -6.37 28.90
N PRO A 197 -33.85 -5.99 28.96
CA PRO A 197 -34.90 -6.64 28.21
C PRO A 197 -34.72 -6.41 26.70
N GLY A 198 -34.22 -7.43 26.00
CA GLY A 198 -33.95 -7.42 24.55
C GLY A 198 -32.53 -7.86 24.13
N GLY A 199 -31.63 -8.13 25.09
CA GLY A 199 -30.21 -8.42 24.80
C GLY A 199 -29.86 -9.85 24.39
N LEU A 200 -30.73 -10.84 24.61
CA LEU A 200 -30.35 -12.26 24.47
C LEU A 200 -30.19 -12.73 23.00
N GLY A 201 -30.55 -11.91 22.01
CA GLY A 201 -30.70 -12.37 20.63
C GLY A 201 -29.65 -11.91 19.63
N THR A 202 -28.75 -10.96 19.93
CA THR A 202 -28.05 -10.27 18.82
C THR A 202 -26.67 -9.67 19.11
N VAL A 203 -25.85 -10.25 19.98
CA VAL A 203 -24.39 -10.01 19.93
C VAL A 203 -23.60 -11.28 20.25
N LEU A 204 -23.50 -12.16 19.25
CA LEU A 204 -22.40 -13.12 19.16
C LEU A 204 -21.16 -12.38 18.60
N SER A 205 -20.58 -11.48 19.39
CA SER A 205 -19.26 -10.94 19.09
C SER A 205 -18.22 -11.95 19.55
N MET A 206 -17.24 -12.24 18.69
CA MET A 206 -16.12 -13.13 18.99
C MET A 206 -15.37 -12.69 20.26
N HIS A 207 -15.35 -11.38 20.57
CA HIS A 207 -14.77 -10.86 21.80
C HIS A 207 -15.56 -11.24 23.06
N SER A 208 -16.89 -11.34 22.98
CA SER A 208 -17.75 -11.76 24.09
C SER A 208 -17.55 -13.25 24.40
N LEU A 209 -17.38 -14.07 23.37
CA LEU A 209 -17.06 -15.49 23.52
C LEU A 209 -15.67 -15.71 24.14
N ILE A 210 -14.67 -14.93 23.74
CA ILE A 210 -13.30 -15.01 24.29
C ILE A 210 -13.29 -14.63 25.78
N ILE A 211 -13.95 -13.53 26.17
CA ILE A 211 -14.00 -13.11 27.57
C ILE A 211 -14.72 -14.14 28.47
N ASN A 212 -15.79 -14.76 27.97
CA ASN A 212 -16.57 -15.71 28.76
C ASN A 212 -16.00 -17.14 28.80
N HIS A 213 -15.10 -17.53 27.89
CA HIS A 213 -14.60 -18.91 27.78
C HIS A 213 -13.07 -19.05 27.82
N CYS A 214 -12.30 -17.97 27.92
CA CYS A 214 -10.84 -18.08 28.04
C CYS A 214 -10.32 -18.33 29.48
N ASP A 215 -11.17 -18.26 30.51
CA ASP A 215 -10.73 -18.53 31.90
C ASP A 215 -10.61 -20.03 32.23
N GLU A 216 -10.97 -20.95 31.34
CA GLU A 216 -10.89 -22.40 31.61
C GLU A 216 -9.64 -23.10 31.04
N ASN A 217 -8.69 -22.39 30.43
CA ASN A 217 -7.41 -23.00 30.05
C ASN A 217 -6.22 -22.07 30.34
N CYS A 218 -5.81 -22.05 31.61
CA CYS A 218 -4.42 -21.82 31.98
C CYS A 218 -4.01 -22.78 33.10
#